data_AF-A0A269PKI5-F1
#
_entry.id   AF-A0A269PKI5-F1
#
_cell.length_a   1.000
_cell.length_b   1.000
_cell.length_c   1.000
_cell.angle_alpha   90.00
_cell.angle_beta   90.00
_cell.angle_gamma   90.00
#
_symmetry.space_group_name_H-M   'P 1'
#
loop_
_entity.id
_entity.type
_entity.pdbx_description
1 polymer ?
#
loop_
_entity_poly.entity_id
_entity_poly.type
_entity_poly.pdbx_seq_one_letter_code
_entity_poly.pdbx_strand_id
1 'polypeptide(L)'
;MEQHFVNTPHDIPGNDDTGAMSSCLVFSMMDIYPITPRDMNFAITFPSFEEISISLNQDYYKGKLFKFTIYFRFNPYSLSGKELNLKTIL
;
A
#
# COMPACT_ATOMS: atom_id res chain seq x y z
N MET A 1 7.93 9.10 2.48
CA MET A 1 7.90 8.97 1.02
C MET A 1 8.42 10.23 0.35
N GLU A 2 7.77 11.38 0.61
CA GLU A 2 8.06 12.69 -0.01
C GLU A 2 9.52 13.17 0.07
N GLN A 3 10.26 12.83 1.13
CA GLN A 3 11.64 13.27 1.33
C GLN A 3 12.70 12.41 0.63
N HIS A 4 12.35 11.18 0.24
CA HIS A 4 13.33 10.18 -0.20
C HIS A 4 13.01 9.58 -1.57
N PHE A 5 11.78 9.75 -2.06
CA PHE A 5 11.34 9.24 -3.36
C PHE A 5 10.81 10.41 -4.17
N VAL A 6 11.69 11.03 -4.95
CA VAL A 6 11.36 12.19 -5.79
C VAL A 6 11.54 11.81 -7.26
N ASN A 7 10.85 12.49 -8.17
CA ASN A 7 10.85 12.14 -9.59
C ASN A 7 12.01 12.82 -10.34
N THR A 8 13.26 12.58 -9.92
CA THR A 8 14.45 13.02 -10.65
C THR A 8 15.50 11.89 -10.76
N PRO A 9 16.49 11.99 -11.67
CA PRO A 9 17.36 10.87 -12.06
C PRO A 9 18.20 10.19 -10.97
N HIS A 10 18.30 10.75 -9.75
CA HIS A 10 19.05 10.19 -8.63
C HIS A 10 18.23 10.09 -7.32
N ASP A 11 16.91 10.22 -7.40
CA ASP A 11 16.06 10.45 -6.23
C ASP A 11 15.45 9.18 -5.64
N ILE A 12 16.27 8.13 -5.59
CA ILE A 12 16.01 6.97 -4.74
C ILE A 12 17.08 6.93 -3.64
N PRO A 13 16.73 6.60 -2.39
CA PRO A 13 17.63 6.77 -1.24
C PRO A 13 18.80 5.76 -1.22
N GLY A 14 18.83 4.82 -2.17
CA GLY A 14 19.82 3.76 -2.29
C GLY A 14 19.73 3.07 -3.65
N ASN A 15 20.30 1.87 -3.77
CA ASN A 15 20.12 1.04 -4.96
C ASN A 15 18.73 0.38 -4.96
N ASP A 16 18.16 0.15 -6.14
CA ASP A 16 16.81 -0.44 -6.26
C ASP A 16 16.73 -1.92 -5.82
N ASP A 17 17.88 -2.58 -5.64
CA ASP A 17 17.98 -3.97 -5.22
C ASP A 17 17.05 -4.90 -6.03
N THR A 18 17.14 -4.79 -7.35
CA THR A 18 16.34 -5.58 -8.31
C THR A 18 14.82 -5.40 -8.07
N GLY A 19 14.40 -4.15 -7.84
CA GLY A 19 12.99 -3.79 -7.62
C GLY A 19 12.50 -3.96 -6.19
N ALA A 20 13.34 -4.37 -5.23
CA ALA A 20 12.93 -4.45 -3.83
C ALA A 20 12.51 -3.09 -3.28
N MET A 21 13.28 -2.04 -3.60
CA MET A 21 12.96 -0.69 -3.13
C MET A 21 11.76 -0.09 -3.88
N SER A 22 11.69 -0.28 -5.19
CA SER A 22 10.51 0.10 -5.99
C SER A 22 9.22 -0.58 -5.50
N SER A 23 9.30 -1.86 -5.13
CA SER A 23 8.17 -2.61 -4.58
C SER A 23 7.75 -2.05 -3.23
N CYS A 24 8.71 -1.76 -2.34
CA CYS A 24 8.44 -1.13 -1.04
C CYS A 24 7.73 0.23 -1.21
N LEU A 25 8.14 1.03 -2.19
CA LEU A 25 7.49 2.29 -2.52
C LEU A 25 6.04 2.09 -2.98
N VAL A 26 5.79 1.18 -3.93
CA VAL A 26 4.44 0.89 -4.44
C VAL A 26 3.53 0.36 -3.34
N PHE A 27 4.01 -0.55 -2.49
CA PHE A 27 3.28 -1.02 -1.31
C PHE A 27 2.93 0.11 -0.35
N SER A 28 3.89 0.99 -0.08
CA SER A 28 3.67 2.16 0.78
C SER A 28 2.67 3.14 0.16
N MET A 29 2.65 3.32 -1.16
CA MET A 29 1.67 4.15 -1.88
C MET A 29 0.25 3.57 -1.80
N MET A 30 0.15 2.24 -1.74
CA MET A 30 -1.11 1.55 -1.49
C MET A 30 -1.48 1.48 -0.01
N ASP A 31 -0.58 1.91 0.88
CA ASP A 31 -0.67 1.79 2.34
C ASP A 31 -1.00 0.37 2.82
N ILE A 32 -0.47 -0.62 2.09
CA ILE A 32 -0.49 -2.02 2.45
C ILE A 32 0.93 -2.58 2.40
N TYR A 33 1.36 -3.33 3.41
CA TYR A 33 2.70 -3.94 3.39
C TYR A 33 2.68 -5.38 3.94
N PRO A 34 3.24 -6.36 3.23
CA PRO A 34 3.30 -7.73 3.72
C PRO A 34 4.30 -7.81 4.88
N ILE A 35 3.81 -8.14 6.09
CA ILE A 35 4.65 -8.19 7.30
C ILE A 35 5.62 -9.37 7.23
N THR A 36 5.12 -10.53 6.80
CA THR A 36 5.90 -11.76 6.66
C THR A 36 5.68 -12.35 5.27
N PRO A 37 6.74 -12.60 4.48
CA PRO A 37 6.61 -13.30 3.21
C PRO A 37 5.92 -14.66 3.41
N ARG A 38 5.08 -15.08 2.47
CA ARG A 38 4.24 -16.30 2.52
C ARG A 38 3.00 -16.22 3.42
N ASP A 39 2.91 -15.22 4.28
CA ASP A 39 1.70 -14.94 5.04
C ASP A 39 0.81 -13.96 4.26
N MET A 40 -0.51 -14.11 4.37
CA MET A 40 -1.50 -13.21 3.76
C MET A 40 -1.83 -12.02 4.66
N ASN A 41 -1.04 -11.82 5.72
CA ASN A 41 -1.19 -10.70 6.65
C ASN A 41 -0.48 -9.44 6.14
N PHE A 42 -1.26 -8.40 5.88
CA PHE A 42 -0.79 -7.08 5.48
C PHE A 42 -1.01 -6.06 6.60
N ALA A 43 0.00 -5.25 6.88
CA ALA A 43 -0.17 -4.03 7.65
C ALA A 43 -0.94 -3.02 6.80
N ILE A 44 -1.92 -2.33 7.39
CA ILE A 44 -2.75 -1.31 6.72
C ILE A 44 -2.58 0.01 7.47
N THR A 45 -2.32 1.09 6.74
CA THR A 45 -2.22 2.46 7.27
C THR A 45 -3.27 3.38 6.63
N PHE A 46 -2.88 4.51 6.03
CA PHE A 46 -3.80 5.50 5.44
C PHE A 46 -3.40 5.78 3.99
N PRO A 47 -4.17 5.36 2.99
CA PRO A 47 -3.75 5.37 1.59
C PRO A 47 -3.40 6.76 1.08
N SER A 48 -2.33 6.84 0.30
CA SER A 48 -1.94 8.07 -0.39
C SER A 48 -2.90 8.44 -1.55
N PHE A 49 -3.76 7.52 -1.98
CA PHE A 49 -4.69 7.67 -3.10
C PHE A 49 -6.13 7.29 -2.72
N GLU A 50 -7.11 7.89 -3.41
CA GLU A 50 -8.54 7.62 -3.18
C GLU A 50 -8.99 6.24 -3.71
N GLU A 51 -8.38 5.77 -4.81
CA GLU A 51 -8.72 4.50 -5.45
C GLU A 51 -7.47 3.80 -5.99
N ILE A 52 -7.42 2.48 -5.80
CA ILE A 52 -6.32 1.64 -6.29
C ILE A 52 -6.90 0.41 -7.00
N SER A 53 -6.39 0.14 -8.21
CA SER A 53 -6.80 -1.00 -9.03
C SER A 53 -5.58 -1.80 -9.46
N ILE A 54 -5.55 -3.09 -9.11
CA ILE A 54 -4.47 -4.03 -9.45
C ILE A 54 -5.00 -5.04 -10.47
N SER A 55 -4.37 -5.05 -11.65
CA SER A 55 -4.62 -6.05 -12.67
C SER A 55 -3.82 -7.31 -12.38
N LEU A 56 -4.50 -8.44 -12.16
CA LEU A 56 -3.85 -9.71 -11.88
C LEU A 56 -3.49 -10.43 -13.18
N ASN A 57 -2.39 -11.19 -13.13
CA ASN A 57 -1.99 -12.04 -14.24
C ASN A 57 -3.09 -13.07 -14.53
N GLN A 58 -3.59 -13.08 -15.77
CA GLN A 58 -4.72 -13.90 -16.19
C GLN A 58 -4.39 -15.39 -16.30
N ASP A 59 -3.12 -15.77 -16.43
CA ASP A 59 -2.71 -17.17 -16.44
C ASP A 59 -2.98 -17.86 -15.09
N TYR A 60 -2.88 -17.09 -14.00
CA TYR A 60 -3.10 -17.55 -12.63
C TYR A 60 -4.44 -17.10 -12.04
N TYR A 61 -4.97 -15.95 -12.50
CA TYR A 61 -6.16 -15.30 -11.93
C TYR A 61 -7.14 -14.82 -13.02
N LYS A 62 -7.67 -15.75 -13.82
CA LYS A 62 -8.62 -15.47 -14.92
C LYS A 62 -9.81 -14.62 -14.48
N GLY A 63 -10.06 -13.52 -15.20
CA GLY A 63 -11.19 -12.62 -15.00
C GLY A 63 -11.13 -11.77 -13.73
N LYS A 64 -10.02 -11.80 -12.97
CA LYS A 64 -9.92 -11.09 -11.69
C LYS A 64 -9.17 -9.77 -11.84
N LEU A 65 -9.93 -8.68 -11.71
CA LEU A 65 -9.39 -7.37 -11.34
C LEU A 65 -9.51 -7.25 -9.82
N PHE A 66 -8.40 -7.01 -9.12
CA PHE A 66 -8.46 -6.68 -7.70
C PHE A 66 -8.54 -5.16 -7.57
N LYS A 67 -9.77 -4.66 -7.41
CA LYS A 67 -10.04 -3.24 -7.18
C LYS A 67 -10.51 -3.06 -5.75
N PHE A 68 -9.88 -2.16 -5.03
CA PHE A 68 -10.36 -1.74 -3.72
C PHE A 68 -10.35 -0.21 -3.66
N THR A 69 -11.47 0.33 -3.21
CA THR A 69 -11.64 1.76 -2.96
C THR A 69 -11.63 1.94 -1.46
N ILE A 70 -10.71 2.74 -0.94
CA ILE A 70 -10.64 2.99 0.50
C ILE A 70 -11.48 4.23 0.79
N TYR A 71 -12.60 4.03 1.48
CA TYR A 71 -13.44 5.12 1.93
C TYR A 71 -12.91 5.68 3.24
N PHE A 72 -12.32 6.87 3.19
CA PHE A 72 -11.96 7.61 4.41
C PHE A 72 -13.23 8.08 5.12
N ARG A 73 -13.55 7.49 6.29
CA ARG A 73 -14.39 8.19 7.27
C ARG A 73 -13.50 9.11 8.08
N PHE A 74 -13.36 10.36 7.64
CA PHE A 74 -12.76 11.40 8.45
C PHE A 74 -13.67 11.64 9.66
N ASN A 75 -13.28 11.13 10.83
CA ASN A 75 -13.91 11.50 12.09
C ASN A 75 -12.97 12.46 12.83
N PRO A 76 -13.24 13.79 12.77
CA PRO A 76 -12.36 14.81 13.35
C PRO A 76 -12.26 14.75 14.88
N TYR A 77 -13.02 13.87 15.56
CA TYR A 77 -12.99 13.67 17.00
C TYR A 77 -12.12 12.50 17.49
N SER A 78 -11.47 11.75 16.59
CA SER A 78 -10.72 10.51 16.94
C SER A 78 -9.22 10.72 17.17
N LEU A 79 -8.67 11.88 16.80
CA LEU A 79 -7.23 12.16 16.83
C LEU A 79 -6.67 12.46 18.24
N SER A 80 -7.50 12.41 19.28
CA SER A 80 -7.06 12.52 20.68
C SER A 80 -7.18 11.18 21.43
N GLY A 81 -6.57 10.13 20.86
CA GLY A 81 -6.21 8.93 21.64
C GLY A 81 -7.20 7.77 21.67
N LYS A 82 -7.79 7.35 20.53
CA LYS A 82 -8.56 6.09 20.49
C LYS A 82 -8.27 5.23 19.26
N GLU A 83 -7.96 3.97 19.53
CA GLU A 83 -7.57 2.89 18.62
C GLU A 83 -8.40 2.82 17.34
N LEU A 84 -7.69 2.62 16.22
CA LEU A 84 -8.27 2.12 14.98
C LEU A 84 -8.25 0.60 15.02
N ASN A 85 -9.41 -0.01 15.27
CA ASN A 85 -9.60 -1.44 15.16
C ASN A 85 -9.77 -1.79 13.67
N LEU A 86 -8.65 -1.94 12.96
CA LEU A 86 -8.65 -2.36 11.56
C LEU A 86 -8.93 -3.87 11.52
N LYS A 87 -10.19 -4.23 11.24
CA LYS A 87 -10.52 -5.61 10.88
C LYS A 87 -9.86 -5.93 9.53
N THR A 88 -8.88 -6.84 9.58
CA THR A 88 -8.26 -7.51 8.43
C THR A 88 -9.34 -7.94 7.43
N ILE A 89 -9.22 -7.50 6.17
CA ILE A 89 -10.07 -7.99 5.08
C ILE A 89 -9.44 -9.31 4.59
N LEU A 90 -10.21 -10.40 4.70
CA LEU A 90 -9.92 -11.72 4.14
C LEU A 90 -10.12 -11.75 2.62
#